data_AF-E1ZH53-F1
#
_entry.id   AF-E1ZH53-F1
#
_cell.length_a   1.000
_cell.length_b   1.000
_cell.length_c   1.000
_cell.angle_alpha   90.00
_cell.angle_beta   90.00
_cell.angle_gamma   90.00
#
_symmetry.space_group_name_H-M   'P 1'
#
loop_
_entity.id
_entity.type
_entity.pdbx_description
1 polymer ?
#
loop_
_entity_poly.entity_id
_entity_poly.type
_entity_poly.pdbx_seq_one_letter_code
_entity_poly.pdbx_strand_id
1 'polypeptide(L)'
;SNFDYLMHLNREAGRSFKDLSQYPVMPWVVADYSSPTLDLSDPATYRDLSKPIGALIPRRLHEFQQRYAELKQMAAPGGGGGRQPLGAPPPLDMPPFLYGCHYSSPGYVVFYLMRSDPQLMLRLQNGRFDAPDRLFWSIADTWKSVLSLPSDVK
;
A
#
# COMPACT_ATOMS: atom_id res chain seq x y z
N SER A 1 -20.10 16.38 3.34
CA SER A 1 -18.80 16.44 4.05
C SER A 1 -17.68 15.92 3.15
N ASN A 2 -16.40 16.02 3.54
CA ASN A 2 -15.29 15.39 2.81
C ASN A 2 -15.47 13.87 2.67
N PHE A 3 -15.99 13.24 3.73
CA PHE A 3 -16.30 11.81 3.72
C PHE A 3 -17.33 11.45 2.64
N ASP A 4 -18.47 12.17 2.60
CA ASP A 4 -19.53 11.90 1.61
C ASP A 4 -19.02 12.08 0.18
N TYR A 5 -18.18 13.10 -0.03
CA TYR A 5 -17.59 13.37 -1.34
C TYR A 5 -16.63 12.26 -1.76
N LEU A 6 -15.73 11.81 -0.87
CA LEU A 6 -14.84 10.68 -1.15
C LEU A 6 -15.62 9.38 -1.39
N MET A 7 -16.69 9.13 -0.64
CA MET A 7 -17.57 7.97 -0.88
C MET A 7 -18.26 8.04 -2.23
N HIS A 8 -18.71 9.23 -2.64
CA HIS A 8 -19.26 9.46 -3.96
C HIS A 8 -18.23 9.18 -5.06
N LEU A 9 -17.02 9.73 -4.96
CA LEU A 9 -15.93 9.46 -5.92
C LEU A 9 -15.60 7.97 -6.03
N ASN A 10 -15.53 7.26 -4.89
CA ASN A 10 -15.31 5.82 -4.89
C ASN A 10 -16.41 5.08 -5.68
N ARG A 11 -17.68 5.42 -5.44
CA ARG A 11 -18.80 4.80 -6.14
C ARG A 11 -18.76 5.06 -7.65
N GLU A 12 -18.54 6.31 -8.06
CA GLU A 12 -18.46 6.66 -9.49
C GLU A 12 -17.24 6.01 -10.17
N ALA A 13 -16.17 5.73 -9.41
CA ALA A 13 -15.02 4.96 -9.87
C ALA A 13 -15.25 3.43 -9.88
N GLY A 14 -16.48 2.96 -9.68
CA GLY A 14 -16.84 1.53 -9.70
C GLY A 14 -16.52 0.76 -8.42
N ARG A 15 -16.06 1.43 -7.36
CA ARG A 15 -15.72 0.76 -6.09
C ARG A 15 -16.96 0.42 -5.29
N SER A 16 -16.92 -0.73 -4.61
CA SER A 16 -18.05 -1.19 -3.79
C SER A 16 -17.60 -2.06 -2.63
N PHE A 17 -18.44 -2.15 -1.60
CA PHE A 17 -18.21 -3.05 -0.46
C PHE A 17 -18.43 -4.54 -0.80
N LYS A 18 -18.96 -4.85 -1.99
CA LYS A 18 -19.28 -6.22 -2.41
C LYS A 18 -18.11 -6.95 -3.06
N ASP A 19 -17.15 -6.21 -3.62
CA ASP A 19 -15.95 -6.73 -4.26
C ASP A 19 -14.71 -6.23 -3.52
N LEU A 20 -14.04 -7.13 -2.78
CA LEU A 20 -12.85 -6.80 -2.00
C LEU A 20 -11.67 -6.34 -2.87
N SER A 21 -11.64 -6.70 -4.16
CA SER A 21 -10.62 -6.23 -5.10
C SER A 21 -10.82 -4.77 -5.54
N GLN A 22 -12.04 -4.26 -5.36
CA GLN A 22 -12.45 -2.89 -5.71
C GLN A 22 -13.11 -2.19 -4.51
N TYR A 23 -12.59 -2.45 -3.30
CA TYR A 23 -13.11 -1.84 -2.09
C TYR A 23 -12.89 -0.32 -2.08
N PRO A 24 -13.76 0.48 -1.43
CA PRO A 24 -13.55 1.92 -1.30
C PRO A 24 -12.20 2.25 -0.66
N VAL A 25 -11.53 3.27 -1.20
CA VAL A 25 -10.23 3.76 -0.76
C VAL A 25 -10.40 5.10 -0.06
N MET A 26 -9.80 5.21 1.12
CA MET A 26 -9.70 6.43 1.91
C MET A 26 -8.23 6.70 2.22
N PRO A 27 -7.77 7.97 2.17
CA PRO A 27 -6.38 8.28 2.47
C PRO A 27 -6.11 8.15 3.97
N TRP A 28 -4.88 7.78 4.33
CA TRP A 28 -4.33 8.15 5.63
C TRP A 28 -4.36 9.68 5.77
N VAL A 29 -4.83 10.18 6.91
CA VAL A 29 -4.92 11.64 7.17
C VAL A 29 -4.01 12.04 8.32
N VAL A 30 -4.05 11.29 9.41
CA VAL A 30 -3.16 11.50 10.57
C VAL A 30 -1.82 10.81 10.30
N ALA A 31 -0.74 11.46 10.73
CA ALA A 31 0.64 10.97 10.65
C ALA A 31 1.27 10.75 12.05
N ASP A 32 0.64 11.27 13.11
CA ASP A 32 1.06 11.04 14.49
C ASP A 32 0.22 9.96 15.17
N TYR A 33 0.86 8.83 15.45
CA TYR A 33 0.31 7.71 16.20
C TYR A 33 1.17 7.36 17.42
N SER A 34 2.03 8.29 17.85
CA SER A 34 2.96 8.12 18.96
C SER A 34 2.67 9.05 20.12
N SER A 35 2.13 10.23 19.86
CA SER A 35 1.81 11.18 20.93
C SER A 35 0.64 10.68 21.78
N PRO A 36 0.70 10.89 23.11
CA PRO A 36 -0.39 10.52 24.01
C PRO A 36 -1.65 11.37 23.80
N THR A 37 -1.52 12.53 23.18
CA THR A 37 -2.63 13.42 22.85
C THR A 37 -2.40 13.97 21.44
N LEU A 38 -3.45 13.96 20.62
CA LEU A 38 -3.38 14.38 19.24
C LEU A 38 -3.71 15.87 19.11
N ASP A 39 -2.72 16.69 18.74
CA ASP A 39 -2.93 18.12 18.52
C ASP A 39 -3.38 18.37 17.07
N LEU A 40 -4.68 18.67 16.92
CA LEU A 40 -5.29 18.95 15.61
C LEU A 40 -4.96 20.35 15.07
N SER A 41 -4.29 21.20 15.86
CA SER A 41 -3.81 22.51 15.41
C SER A 41 -2.40 22.44 14.82
N ASP A 42 -1.64 21.37 15.11
CA ASP A 42 -0.30 21.16 14.58
C ASP A 42 -0.38 20.57 13.15
N PRO A 43 0.15 21.28 12.12
CA PRO A 43 0.22 20.75 10.77
C PRO A 43 1.00 19.44 10.65
N ALA A 44 1.98 19.18 11.53
CA ALA A 44 2.78 17.96 11.52
C ALA A 44 1.98 16.71 11.94
N THR A 45 0.82 16.89 12.58
CA THR A 45 -0.13 15.82 12.88
C THR A 45 -0.70 15.19 11.61
N TYR A 46 -0.68 15.91 10.49
CA TYR A 46 -1.32 15.50 9.25
C TYR A 46 -0.31 15.03 8.21
N ARG A 47 -0.71 14.01 7.46
CA ARG A 47 0.01 13.54 6.28
C ARG A 47 -0.08 14.58 5.16
N ASP A 48 1.02 14.78 4.45
CA ASP A 48 1.02 15.51 3.18
C ASP A 48 0.19 14.75 2.13
N LEU A 49 -1.05 15.22 1.91
CA LEU A 49 -2.01 14.61 1.00
C LEU A 49 -1.64 14.80 -0.49
N SER A 50 -0.69 15.68 -0.81
CA SER A 50 -0.23 15.89 -2.19
C SER A 50 0.66 14.76 -2.72
N LYS A 51 1.15 13.89 -1.82
CA LYS A 51 2.06 12.79 -2.14
C LYS A 51 1.39 11.43 -1.92
N PRO A 52 1.72 10.40 -2.71
CA PRO A 52 1.38 9.02 -2.37
C PRO A 52 2.22 8.53 -1.17
N ILE A 53 1.77 7.46 -0.51
CA ILE A 53 2.45 6.85 0.67
C ILE A 53 3.93 6.58 0.40
N GLY A 54 4.24 5.96 -0.75
CA GLY A 54 5.62 5.63 -1.13
C GLY A 54 6.53 6.83 -1.37
N ALA A 55 6.00 8.06 -1.43
CA ALA A 55 6.75 9.30 -1.66
C ALA A 55 6.90 10.18 -0.41
N LEU A 56 6.32 9.79 0.74
CA LEU A 56 6.39 10.58 1.96
C LEU A 56 7.80 10.65 2.55
N ILE A 57 8.55 9.56 2.46
CA ILE A 57 9.91 9.46 3.01
C ILE A 57 10.91 9.64 1.87
N PRO A 58 11.71 10.73 1.84
CA PRO A 58 12.59 11.06 0.72
C PRO A 58 13.57 9.94 0.36
N ARG A 59 14.17 9.29 1.37
CA ARG A 59 15.09 8.16 1.17
C ARG A 59 14.40 7.01 0.44
N ARG A 60 13.19 6.65 0.87
CA ARG A 60 12.43 5.54 0.27
C ARG A 60 11.97 5.88 -1.15
N LEU A 61 11.57 7.13 -1.39
CA LEU A 61 11.26 7.60 -2.74
C LEU A 61 12.47 7.45 -3.67
N HIS A 62 13.68 7.78 -3.19
CA HIS A 62 14.90 7.62 -3.96
C HIS A 62 15.16 6.16 -4.33
N GLU A 63 14.97 5.22 -3.41
CA GLU A 63 15.09 3.78 -3.67
C GLU A 63 14.08 3.31 -4.75
N PHE A 64 12.83 3.79 -4.71
CA PHE A 64 11.85 3.51 -5.76
C PHE A 64 12.25 4.09 -7.14
N GLN A 65 12.79 5.32 -7.15
CA GLN A 65 13.26 5.96 -8.38
C GLN A 65 14.46 5.24 -9.00
N GLN A 66 15.40 4.76 -8.16
CA GLN A 66 16.53 3.95 -8.62
C GLN A 66 16.05 2.67 -9.30
N ARG A 67 15.17 1.90 -8.63
CA ARG A 67 14.60 0.67 -9.20
C ARG A 67 13.83 0.94 -10.50
N TYR A 68 13.08 2.04 -10.58
CA TYR A 68 12.40 2.43 -11.81
C TYR A 68 13.39 2.68 -12.95
N ALA A 69 14.51 3.37 -12.67
CA ALA A 69 15.55 3.64 -13.66
C ALA A 69 16.21 2.35 -14.15
N GLU A 70 16.50 1.40 -13.27
CA GLU A 70 17.01 0.06 -13.61
C GLU A 70 16.04 -0.70 -14.51
N LEU A 71 14.75 -0.75 -14.15
CA LEU A 71 13.71 -1.40 -14.97
C LEU A 71 13.61 -0.75 -16.36
N LYS A 72 13.71 0.58 -16.43
CA LYS A 72 13.68 1.32 -17.69
C LYS A 72 14.87 0.98 -18.59
N GLN A 73 16.05 0.74 -18.00
CA GLN A 73 17.23 0.29 -18.74
C GLN A 73 17.08 -1.15 -19.26
N MET A 74 16.52 -2.05 -18.44
CA MET A 74 16.28 -3.45 -18.83
C MET A 74 15.24 -3.58 -19.96
N ALA A 75 14.25 -2.70 -20.00
CA ALA A 75 13.21 -2.66 -21.03
C ALA A 75 13.68 -2.05 -22.37
N ALA A 76 14.91 -1.53 -22.45
CA ALA A 76 15.44 -0.93 -23.69
C ALA A 76 15.85 -2.02 -24.71
N PRO A 77 15.58 -1.84 -26.02
CA PRO A 77 16.01 -2.78 -27.05
C PRO A 77 17.54 -2.90 -27.07
N GLY A 78 18.10 -4.08 -26.75
CA GLY A 78 19.54 -4.37 -26.82
C GLY A 78 20.29 -4.63 -25.49
N GLY A 79 19.60 -4.68 -24.34
CA GLY A 79 20.23 -5.00 -23.03
C GLY A 79 20.47 -6.52 -22.84
N GLY A 80 21.72 -6.97 -23.02
CA GLY A 80 22.10 -8.39 -23.02
C GLY A 80 22.43 -9.04 -21.66
N GLY A 81 22.12 -10.34 -21.56
CA GLY A 81 23.04 -11.42 -21.12
C GLY A 81 23.59 -11.43 -19.68
N GLY A 82 22.87 -12.07 -18.75
CA GLY A 82 23.39 -12.48 -17.43
C GLY A 82 22.52 -13.56 -16.77
N ARG A 83 23.14 -14.47 -16.00
CA ARG A 83 22.50 -15.63 -15.33
C ARG A 83 21.33 -15.19 -14.44
N GLN A 84 20.12 -15.74 -14.68
CA GLN A 84 18.88 -15.35 -13.99
C GLN A 84 18.86 -15.79 -12.52
N PRO A 85 18.71 -14.89 -11.54
CA PRO A 85 18.40 -15.23 -10.16
C PRO A 85 16.89 -15.47 -9.97
N LEU A 86 16.51 -16.28 -8.96
CA LEU A 86 15.12 -16.39 -8.51
C LEU A 86 14.65 -14.99 -8.04
N GLY A 87 13.72 -14.35 -8.78
CA GLY A 87 13.44 -12.89 -8.70
C GLY A 87 13.68 -12.11 -10.00
N ALA A 88 13.72 -12.82 -11.14
CA ALA A 88 14.04 -12.35 -12.49
C ALA A 88 13.24 -11.11 -12.98
N PRO A 89 13.80 -10.29 -13.89
CA PRO A 89 13.20 -9.04 -14.35
C PRO A 89 11.91 -9.31 -15.10
N PRO A 90 10.99 -8.34 -15.12
CA PRO A 90 9.68 -8.58 -15.67
C PRO A 90 9.77 -8.87 -17.18
N PRO A 91 8.80 -9.63 -17.74
CA PRO A 91 8.79 -9.97 -19.16
C PRO A 91 8.98 -8.71 -20.02
N LEU A 92 9.56 -8.89 -21.22
CA LEU A 92 9.93 -7.85 -22.19
C LEU A 92 8.84 -6.79 -22.49
N ASP A 93 7.60 -7.01 -22.07
CA ASP A 93 6.45 -6.12 -22.25
C ASP A 93 5.98 -5.41 -20.96
N MET A 94 6.67 -5.53 -19.83
CA MET A 94 6.25 -4.83 -18.61
C MET A 94 6.82 -3.40 -18.57
N PRO A 95 5.97 -2.36 -18.52
CA PRO A 95 6.44 -0.99 -18.33
C PRO A 95 7.16 -0.84 -16.99
N PRO A 96 8.20 0.01 -16.90
CA PRO A 96 8.83 0.31 -15.63
C PRO A 96 7.82 0.94 -14.65
N PHE A 97 7.93 0.60 -13.38
CA PHE A 97 6.99 1.01 -12.33
C PHE A 97 7.73 1.44 -11.06
N LEU A 98 7.10 2.30 -10.25
CA LEU A 98 7.64 2.71 -8.95
C LEU A 98 7.28 1.72 -7.85
N TYR A 99 6.02 1.24 -7.84
CA TYR A 99 5.48 0.40 -6.78
C TYR A 99 5.10 -0.97 -7.35
N GLY A 100 5.70 -2.04 -6.82
CA GLY A 100 5.33 -3.42 -7.17
C GLY A 100 4.10 -3.94 -6.42
N CYS A 101 3.53 -3.11 -5.54
CA CYS A 101 2.32 -3.37 -4.77
C CYS A 101 1.32 -2.23 -5.00
N HIS A 102 0.05 -2.52 -4.76
CA HIS A 102 -1.05 -1.59 -4.97
C HIS A 102 -1.63 -1.17 -3.62
N TYR A 103 -2.00 0.10 -3.46
CA TYR A 103 -2.55 0.65 -2.20
C TYR A 103 -3.90 0.03 -1.79
N SER A 104 -4.59 -0.62 -2.72
CA SER A 104 -5.87 -1.30 -2.50
C SER A 104 -5.76 -2.74 -2.97
N SER A 105 -5.90 -3.70 -2.06
CA SER A 105 -5.90 -5.13 -2.39
C SER A 105 -6.88 -5.87 -1.48
N PRO A 106 -7.45 -7.01 -1.92
CA PRO A 106 -8.29 -7.83 -1.05
C PRO A 106 -7.59 -8.20 0.26
N GLY A 107 -6.28 -8.51 0.20
CA GLY A 107 -5.48 -8.84 1.37
C GLY A 107 -5.45 -7.70 2.40
N TYR A 108 -5.35 -6.45 1.96
CA TYR A 108 -5.40 -5.29 2.87
C TYR A 108 -6.79 -5.06 3.46
N VAL A 109 -7.85 -5.26 2.68
CA VAL A 109 -9.22 -5.14 3.19
C VAL A 109 -9.46 -6.20 4.27
N VAL A 110 -9.06 -7.45 4.01
CA VAL A 110 -9.16 -8.56 4.98
C VAL A 110 -8.28 -8.30 6.21
N PHE A 111 -7.08 -7.74 6.02
CA PHE A 111 -6.19 -7.34 7.11
C PHE A 111 -6.89 -6.37 8.08
N TYR A 112 -7.52 -5.30 7.58
CA TYR A 112 -8.22 -4.34 8.45
C TYR A 112 -9.52 -4.89 9.04
N LEU A 113 -10.28 -5.70 8.29
CA LEU A 113 -11.59 -6.21 8.71
C LEU A 113 -11.53 -7.46 9.57
N MET A 114 -10.36 -8.03 9.85
CA MET A 114 -10.20 -9.35 10.49
C MET A 114 -10.98 -9.54 11.80
N ARG A 115 -11.26 -8.46 12.55
CA ARG A 115 -12.06 -8.52 13.79
C ARG A 115 -13.57 -8.39 13.54
N SER A 116 -13.97 -7.64 12.52
CA SER A 116 -15.38 -7.42 12.16
C SER A 116 -15.95 -8.53 11.29
N ASP A 117 -15.13 -9.09 10.40
CA ASP A 117 -15.46 -10.23 9.54
C ASP A 117 -14.30 -11.24 9.50
N PRO A 118 -14.13 -12.04 10.58
CA PRO A 118 -13.05 -13.02 10.67
C PRO A 118 -13.16 -14.13 9.63
N GLN A 119 -14.34 -14.37 9.06
CA GLN A 119 -14.54 -15.43 8.07
C GLN A 119 -13.76 -15.15 6.78
N LEU A 120 -13.60 -13.87 6.39
CA LEU A 120 -12.81 -13.51 5.22
C LEU A 120 -11.34 -13.92 5.39
N MET A 121 -10.77 -13.70 6.58
CA MET A 121 -9.39 -14.11 6.88
C MET A 121 -9.25 -15.63 6.87
N LEU A 122 -10.18 -16.34 7.53
CA LEU A 122 -10.15 -17.81 7.57
C LEU A 122 -10.27 -18.41 6.16
N ARG A 123 -11.12 -17.85 5.29
CA ARG A 123 -11.23 -18.29 3.88
C ARG A 123 -9.95 -18.02 3.10
N LEU A 124 -9.35 -16.84 3.28
CA LEU A 124 -8.09 -16.47 2.62
C LEU A 124 -6.92 -17.36 3.05
N GLN A 125 -6.90 -17.79 4.31
CA GLN A 125 -5.78 -18.48 4.95
C GLN A 125 -6.07 -19.98 5.22
N ASN A 126 -6.89 -20.62 4.39
CA ASN A 126 -7.16 -22.08 4.43
C ASN A 126 -7.67 -22.59 5.80
N GLY A 127 -8.62 -21.88 6.40
CA GLY A 127 -9.30 -22.28 7.64
C GLY A 127 -8.57 -21.92 8.93
N ARG A 128 -7.45 -21.20 8.87
CA ARG A 128 -6.70 -20.70 10.04
C ARG A 128 -6.42 -19.21 9.91
N PHE A 129 -6.02 -18.57 11.01
CA PHE A 129 -5.49 -17.22 10.95
C PHE A 129 -4.05 -17.23 10.41
N ASP A 130 -3.62 -16.07 9.90
CA ASP A 130 -2.22 -15.86 9.53
C ASP A 130 -1.30 -15.85 10.76
N ALA A 131 0.02 -15.82 10.54
CA ALA A 131 0.99 -15.69 11.61
C ALA A 131 0.75 -14.41 12.43
N PRO A 132 0.84 -14.45 13.77
CA PRO A 132 0.47 -13.32 14.63
C PRO A 132 1.18 -11.99 14.29
N ASP A 133 2.42 -12.06 13.85
CA ASP A 133 3.26 -10.93 13.42
C ASP A 133 2.76 -10.23 12.14
N ARG A 134 1.94 -10.93 11.33
CA ARG A 134 1.34 -10.40 10.09
C ARG A 134 -0.10 -9.95 10.24
N LEU A 135 -0.73 -10.20 11.39
CA LEU A 135 -2.10 -9.79 11.65
C LEU A 135 -2.18 -8.31 12.00
N PHE A 136 -3.30 -7.68 11.67
CA PHE A 136 -3.54 -6.30 12.08
C PHE A 136 -3.73 -6.24 13.59
N TRP A 137 -2.83 -5.53 14.29
CA TRP A 137 -2.93 -5.40 15.74
C TRP A 137 -2.75 -3.98 16.26
N SER A 138 -1.99 -3.13 15.56
CA SER A 138 -1.66 -1.76 15.97
C SER A 138 -1.73 -0.80 14.79
N ILE A 139 -2.45 0.32 14.95
CA ILE A 139 -2.52 1.39 13.95
C ILE A 139 -1.15 2.06 13.81
N ALA A 140 -0.47 2.33 14.92
CA ALA A 140 0.84 2.96 14.94
C ALA A 140 1.89 2.13 14.19
N ASP A 141 1.91 0.81 14.41
CA ASP A 141 2.87 -0.06 13.72
C ASP A 141 2.49 -0.31 12.27
N THR A 142 1.19 -0.29 11.96
CA THR A 142 0.72 -0.29 10.56
C THR A 142 1.20 0.98 9.85
N TRP A 143 1.08 2.16 10.47
CA TRP A 143 1.58 3.42 9.93
C TRP A 143 3.11 3.39 9.71
N LYS A 144 3.88 2.90 10.70
CA LYS A 144 5.33 2.72 10.55
C LYS A 144 5.67 1.75 9.40
N SER A 145 4.91 0.66 9.28
CA SER A 145 5.07 -0.34 8.21
C SER A 145 4.90 0.29 6.83
N VAL A 146 3.81 1.05 6.61
CA VAL A 146 3.56 1.68 5.30
C VAL A 146 4.56 2.75 4.94
N LEU A 147 5.31 3.30 5.91
CA LEU A 147 6.37 4.28 5.65
C LEU A 147 7.73 3.62 5.38
N SER A 148 7.97 2.41 5.86
CA SER A 148 9.30 1.77 5.88
C SER A 148 9.45 0.60 4.90
N LEU A 149 8.41 -0.23 4.71
CA LEU A 149 8.52 -1.42 3.88
C LEU A 149 8.32 -1.11 2.40
N PRO A 150 9.26 -1.45 1.49
CA PRO A 150 9.09 -1.20 0.05
C PRO A 150 7.88 -1.90 -0.58
N SER A 151 7.42 -2.99 0.03
CA SER A 151 6.27 -3.79 -0.40
C SER A 151 4.94 -3.39 0.27
N ASP A 152 4.92 -2.33 1.09
CA ASP A 152 3.71 -1.87 1.79
C ASP A 152 3.42 -0.40 1.47
N VAL A 153 2.43 -0.17 0.60
CA VAL A 153 1.98 1.18 0.18
C VAL A 153 0.48 1.38 0.37
N LYS A 154 -0.14 0.57 1.25
CA LYS A 154 -1.57 0.68 1.59
C LYS A 154 -1.94 2.02 2.20
#